data_AF-A0A8J5V6Z9-F1
#
_entry.id   AF-A0A8J5V6Z9-F1
#
_cell.length_a   1.000
_cell.length_b   1.000
_cell.length_c   1.000
_cell.angle_alpha   90.00
_cell.angle_beta   90.00
_cell.angle_gamma   90.00
#
_symmetry.space_group_name_H-M   'P 1'
#
loop_
_entity.id
_entity.type
_entity.pdbx_description
1 polymer ?
#
loop_
_entity_poly.entity_id
_entity_poly.type
_entity_poly.pdbx_seq_one_letter_code
_entity_poly.pdbx_strand_id
1 'polypeptide(L)'
;MLPATSTLPPATLLPSAAQPASPSPSPWHLRAGFLAGSVAAPAAVRACWQTARRRMGSVQAPASGAGGWDVATADKEGVGVERLLEVAQRAADAAGEVLRMYFRQRVEIIDKEDQSPVTIADREAEEAMMSVILKSFPAHAVFGEENGWRCVEKSSDYVWVLDPIDGTKSFITGKPLFGTLIALLHKGKPVMGIIDQPILRERWVGMEGKKTTLNGQEISVRPCNVLAQAYLYVYYMFTPFFLRHAIFLFI
;
A
#
# COMPACT_ATOMS: atom_id res chain seq x y z
N MET A 1 65.48 35.81 -37.39
CA MET A 1 66.37 34.91 -38.15
C MET A 1 67.03 34.00 -37.12
N LEU A 2 66.90 32.68 -37.31
CA LEU A 2 67.45 31.52 -36.55
C LEU A 2 66.73 31.05 -35.25
N PRO A 3 66.74 29.70 -34.99
CA PRO A 3 65.52 28.95 -34.66
C PRO A 3 65.63 27.91 -33.51
N ALA A 4 64.53 27.17 -33.29
CA ALA A 4 64.39 25.84 -32.66
C ALA A 4 64.71 25.74 -31.14
N THR A 5 64.12 24.87 -30.32
CA THR A 5 63.69 23.47 -30.51
C THR A 5 62.57 23.11 -29.51
N SER A 6 61.62 22.27 -29.96
CA SER A 6 60.64 21.61 -29.09
C SER A 6 61.22 20.29 -28.58
N THR A 7 61.11 20.00 -27.30
CA THR A 7 61.35 18.67 -26.73
C THR A 7 60.17 18.28 -25.84
N LEU A 8 59.35 17.35 -26.34
CA LEU A 8 58.36 16.63 -25.54
C LEU A 8 59.05 15.48 -24.78
N PRO A 9 58.66 15.18 -23.54
CA PRO A 9 59.17 14.02 -22.80
C PRO A 9 58.54 12.70 -23.30
N PRO A 10 59.20 11.55 -23.05
CA PRO A 10 58.77 10.26 -23.57
C PRO A 10 57.53 9.70 -22.85
N ALA A 11 56.70 8.97 -23.60
CA ALA A 11 55.50 8.30 -23.13
C ALA A 11 55.82 7.17 -22.14
N THR A 12 55.20 7.22 -20.95
CA THR A 12 55.24 6.15 -19.95
C THR A 12 54.21 5.08 -20.30
N LEU A 13 54.66 3.84 -20.46
CA LEU A 13 53.81 2.65 -20.70
C LEU A 13 52.94 2.34 -19.48
N LEU A 14 51.62 2.26 -19.68
CA LEU A 14 50.67 1.74 -18.70
C LEU A 14 50.73 0.20 -18.64
N PRO A 15 50.56 -0.45 -17.46
CA PRO A 15 50.49 -1.89 -17.37
C PRO A 15 49.16 -2.44 -17.90
N SER A 16 49.26 -3.59 -18.55
CA SER A 16 48.16 -4.39 -19.11
C SER A 16 47.13 -4.81 -18.05
N ALA A 17 45.85 -4.65 -18.36
CA ALA A 17 44.73 -5.06 -17.52
C ALA A 17 44.65 -6.59 -17.42
N ALA A 18 44.67 -7.11 -16.19
CA ALA A 18 44.39 -8.52 -15.91
C ALA A 18 42.90 -8.83 -16.14
N GLN A 19 42.62 -9.91 -16.87
CA GLN A 19 41.27 -10.42 -17.10
C GLN A 19 40.67 -10.99 -15.80
N PRO A 20 39.36 -10.79 -15.53
CA PRO A 20 38.70 -11.46 -14.41
C PRO A 20 38.46 -12.95 -14.74
N ALA A 21 38.83 -13.81 -13.79
CA ALA A 21 38.60 -15.24 -13.85
C ALA A 21 37.10 -15.60 -13.81
N SER A 22 36.70 -16.56 -14.63
CA SER A 22 35.36 -17.15 -14.65
C SER A 22 35.07 -17.98 -13.39
N PRO A 23 33.91 -17.83 -12.73
CA PRO A 23 33.53 -18.73 -11.64
C PRO A 23 33.00 -20.07 -12.21
N SER A 24 33.50 -21.18 -11.65
CA SER A 24 32.99 -22.53 -11.92
C SER A 24 31.64 -22.78 -11.23
N PRO A 25 30.77 -23.64 -11.78
CA PRO A 25 29.49 -23.95 -11.16
C PRO A 25 29.68 -24.94 -10.01
N SER A 26 29.17 -24.61 -8.81
CA SER A 26 29.03 -25.57 -7.72
C SER A 26 27.60 -26.15 -7.68
N PRO A 27 27.43 -27.42 -7.27
CA PRO A 27 26.18 -28.14 -7.44
C PRO A 27 25.33 -28.05 -6.16
N TRP A 28 24.35 -27.14 -6.14
CA TRP A 28 23.33 -27.12 -5.11
C TRP A 28 21.96 -27.32 -5.75
N HIS A 29 21.48 -28.57 -5.70
CA HIS A 29 20.09 -28.90 -5.97
C HIS A 29 19.21 -28.35 -4.86
N LEU A 30 18.32 -27.40 -5.16
CA LEU A 30 17.20 -27.05 -4.29
C LEU A 30 15.89 -27.42 -4.99
N ARG A 31 15.21 -28.40 -4.39
CA ARG A 31 13.88 -28.86 -4.76
C ARG A 31 12.87 -27.72 -4.62
N ALA A 32 12.04 -27.51 -5.64
CA ALA A 32 10.88 -26.62 -5.58
C ALA A 32 9.84 -27.18 -4.59
N GLY A 33 9.74 -26.55 -3.42
CA GLY A 33 8.63 -26.72 -2.49
C GLY A 33 7.61 -25.61 -2.69
N PHE A 34 6.44 -25.97 -3.19
CA PHE A 34 5.26 -25.11 -3.28
C PHE A 34 4.84 -24.70 -1.86
N LEU A 35 4.85 -23.41 -1.52
CA LEU A 35 4.23 -22.91 -0.30
C LEU A 35 3.22 -21.82 -0.66
N ALA A 36 1.95 -22.22 -0.59
CA ALA A 36 0.81 -21.31 -0.51
C ALA A 36 0.94 -20.51 0.80
N GLY A 37 1.41 -19.26 0.70
CA GLY A 37 1.58 -18.36 1.83
C GLY A 37 0.48 -17.29 1.86
N SER A 38 -0.44 -17.41 2.82
CA SER A 38 -1.34 -16.34 3.23
C SER A 38 -0.53 -15.11 3.67
N VAL A 39 -0.74 -13.97 3.01
CA VAL A 39 -0.15 -12.69 3.39
C VAL A 39 -0.77 -12.25 4.72
N ALA A 40 0.03 -12.21 5.78
CA ALA A 40 -0.46 -11.88 7.11
C ALA A 40 -0.65 -10.37 7.28
N ALA A 41 -1.86 -9.95 7.69
CA ALA A 41 -2.18 -8.56 8.01
C ALA A 41 -1.28 -7.98 9.13
N PRO A 42 -1.12 -6.65 9.23
CA PRO A 42 -0.37 -5.99 10.32
C PRO A 42 -0.80 -6.47 11.71
N ALA A 43 0.11 -6.41 12.69
CA ALA A 43 -0.12 -6.97 14.04
C ALA A 43 -1.37 -6.39 14.75
N ALA A 44 -1.70 -5.12 14.52
CA ALA A 44 -2.90 -4.47 15.03
C ALA A 44 -4.19 -5.04 14.40
N VAL A 45 -4.19 -5.25 13.08
CA VAL A 45 -5.28 -5.91 12.34
C VAL A 45 -5.44 -7.37 12.80
N ARG A 46 -4.33 -8.10 13.05
CA ARG A 46 -4.36 -9.46 13.63
C ARG A 46 -4.88 -9.49 15.06
N ALA A 47 -4.49 -8.54 15.91
CA ALA A 47 -4.97 -8.49 17.30
C ALA A 47 -6.46 -8.19 17.36
N CYS A 48 -6.96 -7.27 16.51
CA CYS A 48 -8.38 -6.97 16.41
C CYS A 48 -9.16 -8.10 15.74
N TRP A 49 -8.61 -8.78 14.73
CA TRP A 49 -9.18 -9.97 14.11
C TRP A 49 -9.26 -11.15 15.10
N GLN A 50 -8.23 -11.36 15.92
CA GLN A 50 -8.24 -12.39 16.97
C GLN A 50 -9.23 -12.06 18.10
N THR A 51 -9.45 -10.77 18.39
CA THR A 51 -10.38 -10.33 19.42
C THR A 51 -11.84 -10.41 18.92
N ALA A 52 -12.09 -10.05 17.66
CA ALA A 52 -13.35 -10.26 16.97
C ALA A 52 -13.68 -11.75 16.79
N ARG A 53 -12.68 -12.58 16.45
CA ARG A 53 -12.79 -14.05 16.33
C ARG A 53 -12.99 -14.77 17.68
N ARG A 54 -12.58 -14.18 18.81
CA ARG A 54 -12.89 -14.70 20.15
C ARG A 54 -14.31 -14.36 20.62
N ARG A 55 -14.92 -13.28 20.09
CA ARG A 55 -16.30 -12.88 20.41
C ARG A 55 -17.35 -13.49 19.48
N MET A 56 -16.98 -13.88 18.26
CA MET A 56 -17.82 -14.63 17.34
C MET A 56 -17.49 -16.12 17.44
N GLY A 57 -18.42 -16.89 18.01
CA GLY A 57 -18.29 -18.34 18.18
C GLY A 57 -17.89 -19.07 16.89
N SER A 58 -17.15 -20.16 17.06
CA SER A 58 -16.56 -20.97 16.01
C SER A 58 -17.54 -21.35 14.90
N VAL A 59 -17.30 -20.85 13.69
CA VAL A 59 -17.82 -21.47 12.46
C VAL A 59 -16.63 -22.12 11.76
N GLN A 60 -16.65 -23.45 11.67
CA GLN A 60 -15.70 -24.23 10.88
C GLN A 60 -15.94 -23.96 9.40
N ALA A 61 -14.87 -23.76 8.63
CA ALA A 61 -14.93 -23.71 7.18
C ALA A 61 -15.35 -25.09 6.63
N PRO A 62 -16.28 -25.19 5.67
CA PRO A 62 -16.58 -26.46 5.04
C PRO A 62 -15.40 -26.93 4.18
N ALA A 63 -15.21 -28.25 4.14
CA ALA A 63 -14.17 -28.91 3.35
C ALA A 63 -14.36 -28.67 1.85
N SER A 64 -13.24 -28.56 1.15
CA SER A 64 -13.12 -28.35 -0.30
C SER A 64 -13.85 -29.43 -1.10
N GLY A 65 -14.92 -29.05 -1.79
CA GLY A 65 -15.54 -29.81 -2.88
C GLY A 65 -15.42 -29.00 -4.17
N ALA A 66 -14.77 -29.58 -5.19
CA ALA A 66 -14.68 -29.01 -6.53
C ALA A 66 -16.09 -28.94 -7.15
N GLY A 67 -16.59 -27.72 -7.36
CA GLY A 67 -17.85 -27.44 -8.05
C GLY A 67 -17.77 -26.05 -8.68
N GLY A 68 -18.18 -25.95 -9.95
CA GLY A 68 -17.98 -24.79 -10.82
C GLY A 68 -18.50 -23.46 -10.27
N TRP A 69 -17.81 -22.38 -10.66
CA TRP A 69 -18.20 -21.01 -10.36
C TRP A 69 -19.33 -20.59 -11.30
N ASP A 70 -20.55 -20.97 -10.98
CA ASP A 70 -21.71 -20.35 -11.61
C ASP A 70 -21.87 -18.93 -11.03
N VAL A 71 -21.60 -17.95 -11.88
CA VAL A 71 -21.93 -16.54 -11.64
C VAL A 71 -23.44 -16.40 -11.73
N ALA A 72 -24.12 -16.47 -10.59
CA ALA A 72 -25.54 -16.21 -10.51
C ALA A 72 -25.88 -15.24 -9.37
N THR A 73 -26.38 -14.10 -9.86
CA THR A 73 -27.36 -13.18 -9.24
C THR A 73 -26.94 -12.35 -8.05
N ALA A 74 -26.73 -11.07 -8.35
CA ALA A 74 -26.75 -9.95 -7.43
C ALA A 74 -27.97 -9.98 -6.50
N ASP A 75 -27.67 -9.95 -5.21
CA ASP A 75 -28.60 -9.98 -4.11
C ASP A 75 -29.39 -8.66 -4.03
N LYS A 76 -30.72 -8.74 -4.01
CA LYS A 76 -31.65 -7.60 -3.93
C LYS A 76 -31.76 -6.95 -2.53
N GLU A 77 -30.90 -7.29 -1.58
CA GLU A 77 -30.92 -6.71 -0.21
C GLU A 77 -29.57 -6.17 0.27
N GLY A 78 -28.58 -6.07 -0.63
CA GLY A 78 -27.26 -5.49 -0.34
C GLY A 78 -27.18 -4.01 -0.72
N VAL A 79 -26.32 -3.25 -0.02
CA VAL A 79 -25.87 -1.94 -0.52
C VAL A 79 -25.28 -2.14 -1.92
N GLY A 80 -25.79 -1.40 -2.90
CA GLY A 80 -25.29 -1.49 -4.27
C GLY A 80 -23.79 -1.29 -4.33
N VAL A 81 -23.10 -2.22 -4.99
CA VAL A 81 -21.64 -2.22 -5.17
C VAL A 81 -21.12 -0.88 -5.71
N GLU A 82 -21.85 -0.31 -6.66
CA GLU A 82 -21.55 0.98 -7.29
C GLU A 82 -21.61 2.12 -6.27
N ARG A 83 -22.53 2.05 -5.30
CA ARG A 83 -22.68 3.05 -4.25
C ARG A 83 -21.52 2.98 -3.25
N LEU A 84 -21.04 1.79 -2.89
CA LEU A 84 -19.85 1.63 -2.06
C LEU A 84 -18.64 2.28 -2.73
N LEU A 85 -18.46 2.03 -4.03
CA LEU A 85 -17.33 2.56 -4.79
C LEU A 85 -17.41 4.08 -4.93
N GLU A 86 -18.59 4.62 -5.20
CA GLU A 86 -18.82 6.06 -5.27
C GLU A 86 -18.43 6.75 -3.96
N VAL A 87 -18.85 6.19 -2.81
CA VAL A 87 -18.53 6.73 -1.49
C VAL A 87 -17.03 6.63 -1.20
N ALA A 88 -16.39 5.52 -1.55
CA ALA A 88 -14.95 5.32 -1.38
C ALA A 88 -14.15 6.37 -2.18
N GLN A 89 -14.55 6.64 -3.43
CA GLN A 89 -13.91 7.68 -4.25
C GLN A 89 -14.10 9.07 -3.67
N ARG A 90 -15.31 9.41 -3.19
CA ARG A 90 -15.56 10.70 -2.51
C ARG A 90 -14.73 10.84 -1.22
N ALA A 91 -14.52 9.75 -0.48
CA ALA A 91 -13.66 9.77 0.71
C ALA A 91 -12.20 10.02 0.33
N ALA A 92 -11.69 9.37 -0.72
CA ALA A 92 -10.35 9.62 -1.25
C ALA A 92 -10.19 11.08 -1.74
N ASP A 93 -11.19 11.63 -2.42
CA ASP A 93 -11.19 13.03 -2.86
C ASP A 93 -11.11 13.99 -1.68
N ALA A 94 -11.91 13.74 -0.62
CA ALA A 94 -11.92 14.55 0.59
C ALA A 94 -10.57 14.53 1.32
N ALA A 95 -9.94 13.36 1.48
CA ALA A 95 -8.59 13.25 2.01
C ALA A 95 -7.59 14.04 1.14
N GLY A 96 -7.64 13.82 -0.18
CA GLY A 96 -6.74 14.46 -1.12
C GLY A 96 -6.83 15.99 -1.09
N GLU A 97 -8.02 16.56 -0.87
CA GLU A 97 -8.19 18.01 -0.68
C GLU A 97 -7.42 18.52 0.53
N VAL A 98 -7.59 17.88 1.68
CA VAL A 98 -6.88 18.23 2.92
C VAL A 98 -5.37 18.10 2.73
N LEU A 99 -4.91 16.95 2.22
CA LEU A 99 -3.47 16.67 2.08
C LEU A 99 -2.78 17.64 1.11
N ARG A 100 -3.46 18.06 0.03
CA ARG A 100 -2.95 19.08 -0.88
C ARG A 100 -2.80 20.45 -0.23
N MET A 101 -3.65 20.80 0.75
CA MET A 101 -3.52 22.06 1.49
C MET A 101 -2.26 22.08 2.33
N TYR A 102 -1.94 20.98 3.01
CA TYR A 102 -0.79 20.88 3.92
C TYR A 102 0.54 20.55 3.22
N PHE A 103 0.51 19.88 2.07
CA PHE A 103 1.72 19.45 1.37
C PHE A 103 2.61 20.65 1.00
N ARG A 104 3.88 20.61 1.42
CA ARG A 104 4.90 21.66 1.21
C ARG A 104 4.58 23.03 1.82
N GLN A 105 3.58 23.12 2.70
CA GLN A 105 3.41 24.33 3.48
C GLN A 105 4.55 24.48 4.49
N ARG A 106 5.00 25.72 4.70
CA ARG A 106 5.86 26.07 5.83
C ARG A 106 5.00 26.03 7.09
N VAL A 107 4.87 24.86 7.68
CA VAL A 107 4.23 24.77 8.99
C VAL A 107 5.33 24.97 10.01
N GLU A 108 5.21 26.02 10.83
CA GLU A 108 6.04 26.18 12.01
C GLU A 108 5.92 24.87 12.79
N ILE A 109 7.01 24.12 12.87
CA ILE A 109 7.06 22.89 13.67
C ILE A 109 6.95 23.38 15.10
N ILE A 110 5.72 23.47 15.59
CA ILE A 110 5.44 23.73 16.98
C ILE A 110 5.85 22.42 17.65
N ASP A 111 7.04 22.42 18.26
CA ASP A 111 7.54 21.38 19.17
C ASP A 111 6.62 21.29 20.40
N LYS A 112 5.41 20.78 20.17
CA LYS A 112 4.55 20.20 21.19
C LYS A 112 4.47 18.74 20.83
N GLU A 113 4.77 17.89 21.80
CA GLU A 113 4.97 16.44 21.65
C GLU A 113 3.88 15.69 20.87
N ASP A 114 2.69 16.30 20.66
CA ASP A 114 1.56 15.70 19.94
C ASP A 114 0.98 16.54 18.77
N GLN A 115 1.66 17.60 18.30
CA GLN A 115 1.09 18.55 17.29
C GLN A 115 2.00 18.81 16.10
N SER A 116 2.68 17.78 15.62
CA SER A 116 3.44 17.93 14.38
C SER A 116 2.49 18.28 13.21
N PRO A 117 2.95 19.05 12.21
CA PRO A 117 2.16 19.38 11.02
C PRO A 117 1.55 18.17 10.33
N VAL A 118 2.25 17.02 10.38
CA VAL A 118 1.76 15.78 9.79
C VAL A 118 0.64 15.17 10.62
N THR A 119 0.68 15.28 11.95
CA THR A 119 -0.39 14.81 12.84
C THR A 119 -1.69 15.58 12.60
N ILE A 120 -1.60 16.88 12.31
CA ILE A 120 -2.78 17.71 11.98
C ILE A 120 -3.34 17.31 10.62
N ALA A 121 -2.48 17.21 9.59
CA ALA A 121 -2.89 16.83 8.24
C ALA A 121 -3.53 15.44 8.23
N ASP A 122 -2.95 14.48 8.95
CA ASP A 122 -3.44 13.10 9.04
C ASP A 122 -4.82 13.05 9.71
N ARG A 123 -4.95 13.67 10.88
CA ARG A 123 -6.21 13.74 11.63
C ARG A 123 -7.33 14.44 10.86
N GLU A 124 -7.04 15.54 10.19
CA GLU A 124 -8.04 16.26 9.39
C GLU A 124 -8.47 15.47 8.15
N ALA A 125 -7.52 14.79 7.49
CA ALA A 125 -7.83 13.93 6.35
C ALA A 125 -8.68 12.73 6.79
N GLU A 126 -8.34 12.10 7.91
CA GLU A 126 -9.13 10.99 8.48
C GLU A 126 -10.57 11.43 8.79
N GLU A 127 -10.73 12.59 9.44
CA GLU A 127 -12.05 13.11 9.79
C GLU A 127 -12.87 13.43 8.54
N ALA A 128 -12.25 13.97 7.49
CA ALA A 128 -12.90 14.25 6.22
C ALA A 128 -13.41 12.95 5.55
N MET A 129 -12.59 11.90 5.53
CA MET A 129 -12.97 10.58 5.01
C MET A 129 -14.11 9.96 5.82
N MET A 130 -13.98 9.95 7.16
CA MET A 130 -14.97 9.40 8.07
C MET A 130 -16.33 10.10 7.92
N SER A 131 -16.32 11.44 7.82
CA SER A 131 -17.52 12.24 7.58
C SER A 131 -18.24 11.83 6.29
N VAL A 132 -17.52 11.61 5.19
CA VAL A 132 -18.11 11.14 3.93
C VAL A 132 -18.74 9.75 4.08
N ILE A 133 -18.03 8.82 4.72
CA ILE A 133 -18.46 7.43 4.89
C ILE A 133 -19.68 7.35 5.80
N LEU A 134 -19.62 7.92 7.01
CA LEU A 134 -20.68 7.79 8.01
C LEU A 134 -21.94 8.58 7.64
N LYS A 135 -21.83 9.67 6.87
CA LYS A 135 -23.00 10.34 6.27
C LYS A 135 -23.71 9.45 5.25
N SER A 136 -22.95 8.64 4.50
CA SER A 136 -23.49 7.77 3.46
C SER A 136 -23.97 6.43 4.03
N PHE A 137 -23.30 5.93 5.07
CA PHE A 137 -23.53 4.64 5.70
C PHE A 137 -23.43 4.72 7.23
N PRO A 138 -24.44 5.26 7.94
CA PRO A 138 -24.39 5.43 9.39
C PRO A 138 -24.21 4.13 10.20
N ALA A 139 -24.61 2.98 9.63
CA ALA A 139 -24.50 1.66 10.26
C ALA A 139 -23.15 0.94 9.98
N HIS A 140 -22.30 1.50 9.12
CA HIS A 140 -20.99 0.90 8.86
C HIS A 140 -20.01 1.24 9.99
N ALA A 141 -19.05 0.35 10.23
CA ALA A 141 -17.94 0.64 11.13
C ALA A 141 -16.77 1.23 10.35
N VAL A 142 -16.03 2.15 10.97
CA VAL A 142 -14.79 2.71 10.43
C VAL A 142 -13.67 2.52 11.43
N PHE A 143 -12.51 2.11 10.95
CA PHE A 143 -11.26 2.01 11.70
C PHE A 143 -10.23 2.92 11.01
N GLY A 144 -9.87 4.02 11.67
CA GLY A 144 -8.78 4.89 11.24
C GLY A 144 -7.49 4.59 12.01
N GLU A 145 -6.35 4.94 11.41
CA GLU A 145 -5.03 4.84 12.05
C GLU A 145 -4.96 5.71 13.32
N GLU A 146 -5.47 6.95 13.25
CA GLU A 146 -5.31 7.94 14.30
C GLU A 146 -6.44 7.91 15.34
N ASN A 147 -7.70 7.79 14.92
CA ASN A 147 -8.85 7.83 15.83
C ASN A 147 -9.40 6.43 16.21
N GLY A 148 -8.83 5.36 15.65
CA GLY A 148 -9.27 3.98 15.94
C GLY A 148 -10.71 3.71 15.50
N TRP A 149 -11.47 2.97 16.32
CA TRP A 149 -12.82 2.49 15.97
C TRP A 149 -13.90 3.57 16.15
N ARG A 150 -14.73 3.76 15.13
CA ARG A 150 -15.99 4.50 15.18
C ARG A 150 -17.12 3.69 14.57
N CYS A 151 -18.13 3.37 15.38
CA CYS A 151 -19.33 2.68 14.93
C CYS A 151 -20.50 3.02 15.86
N VAL A 152 -21.70 3.15 15.29
CA VAL A 152 -22.95 3.35 16.06
C VAL A 152 -23.41 2.04 16.69
N GLU A 153 -23.26 0.94 15.94
CA GLU A 153 -23.68 -0.39 16.36
C GLU A 153 -22.53 -1.16 17.02
N LYS A 154 -22.88 -2.18 17.82
CA LYS A 154 -21.89 -3.05 18.48
C LYS A 154 -21.16 -3.98 17.50
N SER A 155 -21.73 -4.21 16.32
CA SER A 155 -21.19 -5.04 15.26
C SER A 155 -21.70 -4.51 13.92
N SER A 156 -20.84 -4.47 12.92
CA SER A 156 -21.22 -4.14 11.55
C SER A 156 -20.63 -5.18 10.61
N ASP A 157 -21.40 -5.59 9.61
CA ASP A 157 -20.93 -6.46 8.54
C ASP A 157 -19.94 -5.73 7.62
N TYR A 158 -20.02 -4.40 7.55
CA TYR A 158 -19.14 -3.58 6.73
C TYR A 158 -18.17 -2.79 7.60
N VAL A 159 -16.87 -2.94 7.33
CA VAL A 159 -15.79 -2.25 8.04
C VAL A 159 -14.92 -1.53 7.03
N TRP A 160 -14.83 -0.21 7.16
CA TRP A 160 -13.87 0.62 6.44
C TRP A 160 -12.57 0.72 7.23
N VAL A 161 -11.44 0.56 6.57
CA VAL A 161 -10.10 0.70 7.16
C VAL A 161 -9.39 1.81 6.41
N LEU A 162 -8.94 2.84 7.13
CA LEU A 162 -8.41 4.07 6.57
C LEU A 162 -6.98 4.30 7.07
N ASP A 163 -6.11 4.70 6.15
CA ASP A 163 -4.77 5.24 6.41
C ASP A 163 -4.68 6.55 5.59
N PRO A 164 -4.80 7.73 6.23
CA PRO A 164 -4.84 8.99 5.52
C PRO A 164 -3.53 9.32 4.81
N ILE A 165 -2.38 9.02 5.43
CA ILE A 165 -1.03 9.31 4.90
C ILE A 165 -0.10 8.09 5.04
N ASP A 166 -0.17 7.18 4.06
CA ASP A 166 0.88 6.17 3.85
C ASP A 166 2.10 6.83 3.20
N GLY A 167 3.22 6.82 3.92
CA GLY A 167 4.45 7.53 3.52
C GLY A 167 4.65 8.88 4.21
N THR A 168 4.31 8.99 5.49
CA THR A 168 4.51 10.16 6.38
C THR A 168 5.84 10.88 6.18
N LYS A 169 6.96 10.15 6.05
CA LYS A 169 8.30 10.74 5.80
C LYS A 169 8.39 11.43 4.44
N SER A 170 7.78 10.85 3.40
CA SER A 170 7.70 11.49 2.08
C SER A 170 6.90 12.78 2.16
N PHE A 171 5.75 12.74 2.85
CA PHE A 171 4.90 13.91 3.07
C PHE A 171 5.65 15.06 3.76
N ILE A 172 6.26 14.80 4.92
CA ILE A 172 7.01 15.81 5.70
C ILE A 172 8.18 16.39 4.90
N THR A 173 8.87 15.56 4.11
CA THR A 173 10.03 16.00 3.31
C THR A 173 9.65 16.60 1.96
N GLY A 174 8.35 16.78 1.68
CA GLY A 174 7.87 17.39 0.43
C GLY A 174 8.05 16.51 -0.81
N LYS A 175 8.26 15.20 -0.64
CA LYS A 175 8.31 14.21 -1.73
C LYS A 175 6.89 13.75 -2.07
N PRO A 176 6.48 13.74 -3.35
CA PRO A 176 5.11 13.42 -3.74
C PRO A 176 4.79 11.90 -3.72
N LEU A 177 5.64 11.09 -3.08
CA LEU A 177 5.50 9.63 -2.98
C LEU A 177 4.88 9.25 -1.63
N PHE A 178 3.63 9.66 -1.46
CA PHE A 178 2.74 9.29 -0.36
C PHE A 178 1.32 9.14 -0.92
N GLY A 179 0.43 8.47 -0.20
CA GLY A 179 -0.96 8.34 -0.62
C GLY A 179 -1.90 8.05 0.52
N THR A 180 -3.19 8.09 0.21
CA THR A 180 -4.29 7.68 1.10
C THR A 180 -4.71 6.26 0.74
N LEU A 181 -4.84 5.40 1.75
CA LEU A 181 -5.31 4.03 1.58
C LEU A 181 -6.72 3.88 2.17
N ILE A 182 -7.59 3.23 1.41
CA ILE A 182 -8.94 2.88 1.84
C ILE A 182 -9.15 1.40 1.56
N ALA A 183 -9.61 0.64 2.54
CA ALA A 183 -10.09 -0.72 2.33
C ALA A 183 -11.51 -0.88 2.89
N LEU A 184 -12.32 -1.70 2.23
CA LEU A 184 -13.62 -2.11 2.72
C LEU A 184 -13.63 -3.62 2.92
N LEU A 185 -14.06 -4.04 4.10
CA LEU A 185 -14.31 -5.43 4.42
C LEU A 185 -15.81 -5.67 4.53
N HIS A 186 -16.28 -6.79 3.99
CA HIS A 186 -17.62 -7.33 4.21
C HIS A 186 -17.48 -8.68 4.94
N LYS A 187 -18.07 -8.79 6.13
CA LYS A 187 -17.99 -9.97 7.02
C LYS A 187 -16.55 -10.43 7.23
N GLY A 188 -15.65 -9.46 7.42
CA GLY A 188 -14.22 -9.68 7.64
C GLY A 188 -13.40 -10.06 6.41
N LYS A 189 -13.98 -10.06 5.20
CA LYS A 189 -13.27 -10.30 3.94
C LYS A 189 -13.06 -8.98 3.18
N PRO A 190 -11.86 -8.65 2.69
CA PRO A 190 -11.65 -7.48 1.85
C PRO A 190 -12.42 -7.61 0.53
N VAL A 191 -13.25 -6.62 0.22
CA VAL A 191 -14.08 -6.59 -1.01
C VAL A 191 -13.75 -5.40 -1.91
N MET A 192 -13.07 -4.37 -1.40
CA MET A 192 -12.65 -3.19 -2.15
C MET A 192 -11.41 -2.56 -1.54
N GLY A 193 -10.58 -1.93 -2.38
CA GLY A 193 -9.46 -1.11 -1.96
C GLY A 193 -9.22 0.08 -2.90
N ILE A 194 -8.77 1.20 -2.34
CA ILE A 194 -8.29 2.38 -3.07
C ILE A 194 -6.91 2.75 -2.56
N ILE A 195 -6.01 3.05 -3.49
CA ILE A 195 -4.76 3.76 -3.23
C ILE A 195 -4.86 5.07 -4.01
N ASP A 196 -4.81 6.20 -3.33
CA ASP A 196 -4.86 7.52 -3.96
C ASP A 196 -3.57 8.28 -3.70
N GLN A 197 -2.90 8.74 -4.75
CA GLN A 197 -1.76 9.64 -4.66
C GLN A 197 -2.19 11.04 -5.07
N PRO A 198 -2.61 11.90 -4.14
CA PRO A 198 -3.33 13.13 -4.46
C PRO A 198 -2.47 14.18 -5.18
N ILE A 199 -1.14 14.10 -5.06
CA ILE A 199 -0.19 14.98 -5.75
C ILE A 199 0.11 14.48 -7.17
N LEU A 200 0.31 13.18 -7.34
CA LEU A 200 0.57 12.55 -8.64
C LEU A 200 -0.69 12.39 -9.48
N ARG A 201 -1.88 12.50 -8.85
CA ARG A 201 -3.19 12.26 -9.47
C ARG A 201 -3.28 10.85 -10.05
N GLU A 202 -2.75 9.89 -9.31
CA GLU A 202 -2.82 8.47 -9.61
C GLU A 202 -3.71 7.79 -8.57
N ARG A 203 -4.75 7.12 -9.05
CA ARG A 203 -5.69 6.40 -8.21
C ARG A 203 -5.85 4.97 -8.69
N TRP A 204 -5.48 4.03 -7.84
CA TRP A 204 -5.77 2.62 -8.03
C TRP A 204 -7.06 2.26 -7.33
N VAL A 205 -7.91 1.51 -8.03
CA VAL A 205 -9.17 0.98 -7.47
C VAL A 205 -9.23 -0.51 -7.76
N GLY A 206 -9.31 -1.31 -6.71
CA GLY A 206 -9.54 -2.75 -6.77
C GLY A 206 -10.87 -3.12 -6.11
N MET A 207 -11.60 -4.08 -6.69
CA MET A 207 -12.88 -4.53 -6.16
C MET A 207 -13.14 -5.99 -6.52
N GLU A 208 -13.74 -6.75 -5.61
CA GLU A 208 -14.08 -8.15 -5.85
C GLU A 208 -14.94 -8.32 -7.11
N GLY A 209 -14.56 -9.24 -7.99
CA GLY A 209 -15.26 -9.50 -9.26
C GLY A 209 -15.04 -8.44 -10.35
N LYS A 210 -14.25 -7.38 -10.12
CA LYS A 210 -13.89 -6.37 -11.12
C LYS A 210 -12.37 -6.33 -11.33
N LYS A 211 -11.92 -5.92 -12.51
CA LYS A 211 -10.50 -5.67 -12.75
C LYS A 211 -10.04 -4.41 -12.03
N THR A 212 -8.80 -4.41 -11.55
CA THR A 212 -8.18 -3.21 -10.99
C THR A 212 -8.05 -2.14 -12.05
N THR A 213 -8.30 -0.89 -11.68
CA THR A 213 -8.08 0.26 -12.56
C THR A 213 -7.04 1.21 -11.99
N LEU A 214 -6.31 1.89 -12.87
CA LEU A 214 -5.52 3.09 -12.58
C LEU A 214 -6.17 4.25 -13.34
N ASN A 215 -6.65 5.27 -12.62
CA ASN A 215 -7.33 6.42 -13.22
C ASN A 215 -8.47 6.02 -14.17
N GLY A 216 -9.21 4.97 -13.82
CA GLY A 216 -10.31 4.42 -14.62
C GLY A 216 -9.90 3.52 -15.79
N GLN A 217 -8.61 3.39 -16.09
CA GLN A 217 -8.11 2.43 -17.09
C GLN A 217 -7.82 1.09 -16.44
N GLU A 218 -8.32 -0.01 -17.01
CA GLU A 218 -8.00 -1.35 -16.52
C GLU A 218 -6.50 -1.63 -16.59
N ILE A 219 -5.95 -2.20 -15.52
CA ILE A 219 -4.55 -2.60 -15.44
C ILE A 219 -4.43 -4.06 -15.02
N SER A 220 -3.28 -4.65 -15.33
CA SER A 220 -2.90 -5.98 -14.90
C SER A 220 -1.43 -5.98 -14.55
N VAL A 221 -1.04 -6.85 -13.61
CA VAL A 221 0.38 -7.04 -13.30
C VAL A 221 1.15 -7.52 -14.52
N ARG A 222 2.42 -7.12 -14.64
CA ARG A 222 3.27 -7.63 -15.71
C ARG A 222 3.47 -9.14 -15.57
N PRO A 223 3.35 -9.93 -16.66
CA PRO A 223 3.83 -11.32 -16.64
C PRO A 223 5.32 -11.36 -16.30
N CYS A 224 5.70 -12.17 -15.31
CA CYS A 224 7.08 -12.32 -14.90
C CYS A 224 7.35 -13.77 -14.49
N ASN A 225 7.57 -14.63 -15.48
CA ASN A 225 7.69 -16.07 -15.28
C ASN A 225 9.07 -16.49 -14.71
N VAL A 226 10.04 -15.57 -14.69
CA VAL A 226 11.40 -15.83 -14.24
C VAL A 226 11.78 -14.77 -13.20
N LEU A 227 12.16 -15.20 -12.00
CA LEU A 227 12.60 -14.31 -10.91
C LEU A 227 13.79 -13.43 -11.32
N ALA A 228 14.68 -13.98 -12.16
CA ALA A 228 15.72 -13.31 -12.94
C ALA A 228 15.37 -11.90 -13.48
N GLN A 229 14.12 -11.74 -13.89
CA GLN A 229 13.60 -10.59 -14.63
C GLN A 229 12.67 -9.72 -13.79
N ALA A 230 12.49 -10.04 -12.52
CA ALA A 230 11.66 -9.29 -11.60
C ALA A 230 12.41 -8.04 -11.10
N TYR A 231 11.69 -6.93 -11.00
CA TYR A 231 12.14 -5.76 -10.25
C TYR A 231 11.50 -5.81 -8.87
N LEU A 232 12.30 -5.56 -7.83
CA LEU A 232 11.84 -5.59 -6.45
C LEU A 232 12.05 -4.23 -5.81
N TYR A 233 10.97 -3.65 -5.30
CA TYR A 233 11.00 -2.49 -4.42
C TYR A 233 10.88 -2.97 -2.98
N VAL A 234 11.85 -2.60 -2.14
CA VAL A 234 11.83 -2.85 -0.70
C VAL A 234 12.18 -1.57 0.03
N TYR A 235 11.44 -1.27 1.10
CA TYR A 235 11.79 -0.21 2.03
C TYR A 235 12.57 -0.82 3.20
N TYR A 236 13.80 -0.37 3.42
CA TYR A 236 14.59 -0.76 4.58
C TYR A 236 14.46 0.31 5.66
N MET A 237 13.82 -0.04 6.76
CA MET A 237 13.84 0.80 7.96
C MET A 237 15.11 0.46 8.74
N PHE A 238 16.08 1.38 8.78
CA PHE A 238 17.28 1.20 9.59
C PHE A 238 16.91 1.40 11.08
N THR A 239 16.45 0.34 11.74
CA THR A 239 16.49 0.23 13.20
C THR A 239 17.81 -0.44 13.59
N PRO A 240 18.56 0.04 14.60
CA PRO A 240 19.78 -0.63 15.05
C PRO A 240 19.53 -2.01 15.69
N PHE A 241 18.29 -2.51 15.71
CA PHE A 241 17.95 -3.86 16.12
C PHE A 241 16.83 -4.45 15.24
N PHE A 242 17.11 -5.63 14.68
CA PHE A 242 16.22 -6.62 14.04
C PHE A 242 15.39 -6.24 12.80
N LEU A 243 15.74 -6.88 11.68
CA LEU A 243 14.90 -7.05 10.49
C LEU A 243 13.57 -7.72 10.85
N ARG A 244 12.46 -7.12 10.44
CA ARG A 244 11.31 -7.82 9.84
C ARG A 244 10.40 -6.80 9.16
N HIS A 245 9.82 -7.21 8.03
CA HIS A 245 8.82 -6.52 7.18
C HIS A 245 9.40 -5.77 5.98
N ALA A 246 9.53 -6.51 4.87
CA ALA A 246 9.47 -5.97 3.52
C ALA A 246 7.99 -5.99 3.08
N ILE A 247 7.46 -4.85 2.67
CA ILE A 247 6.16 -4.76 1.98
C ILE A 247 6.48 -4.92 0.49
N PHE A 248 5.84 -5.89 -0.16
CA PHE A 248 6.02 -6.17 -1.59
C PHE A 248 4.88 -5.52 -2.37
N LEU A 249 5.21 -4.57 -3.24
CA LEU A 249 4.30 -4.06 -4.28
C LEU A 249 4.76 -4.64 -5.62
N PHE A 250 3.97 -5.54 -6.20
CA PHE A 250 4.14 -5.96 -7.59
C PHE A 250 3.25 -5.07 -8.46
N ILE A 251 3.88 -4.27 -9.32
CA ILE A 251 3.23 -3.63 -10.48
C ILE A 251 3.50 -4.51 -11.69
#